data_AF-A0A525ILN0-F1
#
_entry.id   AF-A0A525ILN0-F1
#
_cell.length_a   1.000
_cell.length_b   1.000
_cell.length_c   1.000
_cell.angle_alpha   90.00
_cell.angle_beta   90.00
_cell.angle_gamma   90.00
#
_symmetry.space_group_name_H-M   'P 1'
#
loop_
_entity.id
_entity.type
_entity.pdbx_description
1 polymer ?
#
loop_
_entity_poly.entity_id
_entity_poly.type
_entity_poly.pdbx_seq_one_letter_code
_entity_poly.pdbx_strand_id
1 'polypeptide(L)'
;MVGRQRIDRVRRQYNQWVANQTLEDYALRFTAKSARRWSAARVANTALGAISFLALEAIGAAVTLNYGTVNAAAAIFVVSLVIFACGLPIAYYAARYGVDIDLLTRGAGFGYIGSTV
;
A
#
# COMPACT_ATOMS: atom_id res chain seq x y z
N MET A 1 28.68 -31.03 16.24
CA MET A 1 28.40 -30.44 17.57
C MET A 1 27.59 -29.17 17.37
N VAL A 2 26.29 -29.19 17.62
CA VAL A 2 25.45 -27.98 17.52
C VAL A 2 25.72 -27.13 18.77
N GLY A 3 26.35 -25.96 18.58
CA GLY A 3 26.69 -25.05 19.67
C GLY A 3 25.45 -24.59 20.44
N ARG A 4 25.56 -24.52 21.76
CA ARG A 4 24.49 -24.08 22.67
C ARG A 4 24.13 -22.63 22.33
N GLN A 5 23.04 -22.44 21.58
CA GLN A 5 22.53 -21.11 21.24
C GLN A 5 22.06 -20.42 22.53
N ARG A 6 22.76 -19.37 22.95
CA ARG A 6 22.27 -18.49 24.02
C ARG A 6 21.06 -17.74 23.47
N ILE A 7 19.91 -17.95 24.10
CA ILE A 7 18.67 -17.27 23.73
C ILE A 7 18.72 -15.89 24.39
N ASP A 8 19.22 -14.90 23.66
CA ASP A 8 19.21 -13.52 24.11
C ASP A 8 17.77 -13.04 24.33
N ARG A 9 17.51 -12.36 25.46
CA ARG A 9 16.17 -11.86 25.83
C ARG A 9 15.53 -11.03 24.71
N VAL A 10 16.32 -10.24 23.99
CA VAL A 10 15.91 -9.43 22.84
C VAL A 10 15.31 -10.32 21.73
N ARG A 11 15.98 -11.43 21.41
CA ARG A 11 15.52 -12.37 20.38
C ARG A 11 14.25 -13.10 20.81
N ARG A 12 14.10 -13.37 22.11
CA ARG A 12 12.89 -13.98 22.69
C ARG A 12 11.70 -13.04 22.68
N GLN A 13 11.89 -11.77 23.05
CA GLN A 13 10.86 -10.75 22.97
C GLN A 13 10.46 -10.51 21.52
N TYR A 14 11.41 -10.29 20.62
CA TYR A 14 11.12 -10.15 19.18
C TYR A 14 10.36 -11.37 18.63
N ASN A 15 10.79 -12.59 18.95
CA ASN A 15 10.06 -13.79 18.54
C ASN A 15 8.69 -13.92 19.20
N GLN A 16 8.45 -13.40 20.41
CA GLN A 16 7.12 -13.35 21.03
C GLN A 16 6.21 -12.31 20.37
N TRP A 17 6.75 -11.14 19.98
CA TRP A 17 6.03 -10.16 19.15
C TRP A 17 5.68 -10.74 17.78
N VAL A 18 6.61 -11.50 17.17
CA VAL A 18 6.39 -12.19 15.88
C VAL A 18 5.45 -13.42 16.03
N ALA A 19 5.46 -14.11 17.17
CA ALA A 19 4.68 -15.34 17.39
C ALA A 19 3.27 -15.12 17.95
N ASN A 20 2.93 -13.93 18.47
CA ASN A 20 1.57 -13.58 18.88
C ASN A 20 0.70 -13.22 17.66
N GLN A 21 0.54 -14.18 16.74
CA GLN A 21 -0.28 -14.07 15.51
C GLN A 21 -1.74 -14.53 15.73
N THR A 22 -2.14 -14.79 16.97
CA THR A 22 -3.38 -15.50 17.33
C THR A 22 -4.57 -14.62 17.70
N LEU A 23 -4.41 -13.29 17.78
CA LEU A 23 -5.51 -12.35 17.98
C LEU A 23 -5.75 -11.57 16.68
N GLU A 24 -6.55 -12.14 15.78
CA GLU A 24 -7.19 -11.48 14.63
C GLU A 24 -6.33 -10.47 13.86
N ASP A 25 -5.08 -10.81 13.58
CA ASP A 25 -4.19 -9.88 12.88
C ASP A 25 -4.45 -9.95 11.36
N TYR A 26 -5.37 -9.11 10.88
CA TYR A 26 -5.66 -8.94 9.45
C TYR A 26 -4.44 -8.45 8.66
N ALA A 27 -3.39 -7.94 9.32
CA ALA A 27 -2.13 -7.55 8.68
C ALA A 27 -1.28 -8.75 8.21
N LEU A 28 -1.64 -9.99 8.57
CA LEU A 28 -0.92 -11.21 8.18
C LEU A 28 -1.61 -12.03 7.09
N ARG A 29 -2.87 -11.70 6.74
CA ARG A 29 -3.60 -12.48 5.75
C ARG A 29 -3.69 -11.73 4.43
N PHE A 30 -3.15 -12.39 3.42
CA PHE A 30 -3.67 -12.31 2.06
C PHE A 30 -5.17 -12.01 2.05
N THR A 31 -5.61 -11.00 1.29
CA THR A 31 -7.01 -10.57 1.27
C THR A 31 -7.91 -11.79 1.05
N ALA A 32 -8.70 -12.16 2.07
CA ALA A 32 -9.46 -13.40 2.03
C ALA A 32 -10.37 -13.43 0.80
N LYS A 33 -10.32 -14.51 0.01
CA LYS A 33 -11.14 -14.64 -1.21
C LYS A 33 -12.63 -14.49 -0.91
N SER A 34 -13.08 -14.87 0.28
CA SER A 34 -14.46 -14.70 0.77
C SER A 34 -14.88 -13.23 0.98
N ALA A 35 -13.93 -12.32 1.14
CA ALA A 35 -14.16 -10.88 1.30
C ALA A 35 -14.27 -10.13 -0.06
N ARG A 36 -13.89 -10.77 -1.18
CA ARG A 36 -13.99 -10.20 -2.54
C ARG A 36 -15.42 -10.31 -3.09
N ARG A 37 -16.36 -9.62 -2.44
CA ARG A 37 -17.80 -9.66 -2.76
C ARG A 37 -18.25 -8.48 -3.64
N TRP A 38 -17.42 -7.45 -3.73
CA TRP A 38 -17.77 -6.21 -4.42
C TRP A 38 -17.30 -6.22 -5.87
N SER A 39 -18.10 -5.65 -6.77
CA SER A 39 -17.72 -5.48 -8.17
C SER A 39 -16.59 -4.46 -8.32
N ALA A 40 -15.78 -4.62 -9.37
CA ALA A 40 -14.68 -3.69 -9.66
C ALA A 40 -15.17 -2.23 -9.77
N ALA A 41 -16.35 -2.00 -10.34
CA ALA A 41 -16.95 -0.66 -10.43
C ALA A 41 -17.24 -0.04 -9.05
N ARG A 42 -17.73 -0.84 -8.09
CA ARG A 42 -18.00 -0.34 -6.73
C ARG A 42 -16.70 0.00 -6.01
N VAL A 43 -15.68 -0.85 -6.15
CA VAL A 43 -14.33 -0.59 -5.60
C VAL A 43 -13.72 0.67 -6.21
N ALA A 44 -13.84 0.86 -7.54
CA ALA A 44 -13.37 2.06 -8.22
C ALA A 44 -14.07 3.32 -7.73
N ASN A 45 -15.40 3.30 -7.57
CA ASN A 45 -16.14 4.45 -7.05
C ASN A 45 -15.76 4.79 -5.59
N THR A 46 -15.49 3.80 -4.75
CA THR A 46 -14.98 4.04 -3.39
C THR A 46 -13.59 4.69 -3.43
N ALA A 47 -12.71 4.24 -4.32
CA ALA A 47 -11.40 4.85 -4.50
C ALA A 47 -11.51 6.31 -4.99
N LEU A 48 -12.40 6.59 -5.94
CA LEU A 48 -12.70 7.95 -6.42
C LEU A 48 -13.24 8.85 -5.28
N GLY A 49 -14.10 8.31 -4.42
CA GLY A 49 -14.57 9.02 -3.24
C GLY A 49 -13.44 9.34 -2.26
N ALA A 50 -12.52 8.40 -2.01
CA ALA A 50 -11.40 8.62 -1.09
C ALA A 50 -10.40 9.69 -1.56
N ILE A 51 -10.21 9.84 -2.89
CA ILE A 51 -9.33 10.87 -3.46
C ILE A 51 -10.02 12.23 -3.64
N SER A 52 -11.31 12.34 -3.31
CA SER A 52 -12.07 13.58 -3.47
C SER A 52 -11.87 14.50 -2.25
N PHE A 53 -10.81 15.32 -2.27
CA PHE A 53 -10.55 16.31 -1.22
C PHE A 53 -10.05 17.65 -1.80
N LEU A 54 -10.41 18.75 -1.15
CA LEU A 54 -10.20 20.13 -1.66
C LEU A 54 -8.73 20.50 -1.92
N ALA A 55 -7.78 19.83 -1.26
CA ALA A 55 -6.37 20.15 -1.48
C ALA A 55 -5.87 19.77 -2.89
N LEU A 56 -6.44 18.75 -3.55
CA LEU A 56 -6.10 18.47 -4.95
C LEU A 56 -6.53 19.60 -5.88
N GLU A 57 -7.72 20.17 -5.67
CA GLU A 57 -8.20 21.34 -6.43
C GLU A 57 -7.31 22.56 -6.21
N ALA A 58 -6.90 22.81 -4.96
CA ALA A 58 -5.99 23.91 -4.65
C ALA A 58 -4.61 23.74 -5.32
N ILE A 59 -4.05 22.52 -5.29
CA ILE A 59 -2.77 22.22 -5.96
C ILE A 59 -2.92 22.35 -7.48
N GLY A 60 -4.01 21.82 -8.06
CA GLY A 60 -4.30 21.92 -9.50
C GLY A 60 -4.45 23.37 -9.96
N ALA A 61 -5.17 24.19 -9.19
CA ALA A 61 -5.31 25.62 -9.44
C ALA A 61 -3.97 26.35 -9.33
N ALA A 62 -3.16 26.07 -8.31
CA ALA A 62 -1.83 26.65 -8.15
C ALA A 62 -0.91 26.32 -9.33
N VAL A 63 -0.86 25.06 -9.77
CA VAL A 63 -0.07 24.64 -10.94
C VAL A 63 -0.55 25.35 -12.20
N THR A 64 -1.87 25.46 -12.39
CA THR A 64 -2.46 26.13 -13.56
C THR A 64 -2.14 27.63 -13.58
N LEU A 65 -2.21 28.31 -12.43
CA LEU A 65 -1.87 29.74 -12.33
C LEU A 65 -0.38 30.02 -12.56
N ASN A 66 0.51 29.14 -12.10
CA ASN A 66 1.95 29.35 -12.23
C ASN A 66 2.50 29.00 -13.62
N TYR A 67 1.97 27.94 -14.26
CA TYR A 67 2.56 27.38 -15.49
C TYR A 67 1.65 27.50 -16.72
N GLY A 68 0.41 27.98 -16.53
CA GLY A 68 -0.59 28.09 -17.58
C GLY A 68 -1.31 26.77 -17.89
N THR A 69 -2.54 26.87 -18.40
CA THR A 69 -3.45 25.73 -18.60
C THR A 69 -2.90 24.66 -19.53
N VAL A 70 -2.25 25.04 -20.64
CA VAL A 70 -1.75 24.09 -21.64
C VAL A 70 -0.63 23.23 -21.05
N ASN A 71 0.34 23.85 -20.38
CA ASN A 71 1.46 23.15 -19.76
C ASN A 71 0.98 22.31 -18.57
N ALA A 72 0.09 22.85 -17.73
CA ALA A 72 -0.50 22.13 -16.62
C ALA A 72 -1.27 20.87 -17.10
N ALA A 73 -2.10 21.00 -18.13
CA ALA A 73 -2.85 19.88 -18.70
C ALA A 73 -1.91 18.80 -19.27
N ALA A 74 -0.88 19.20 -20.02
CA ALA A 74 0.11 18.27 -20.56
C ALA A 74 0.88 17.55 -19.43
N ALA A 75 1.31 18.28 -18.40
CA ALA A 75 2.02 17.71 -17.26
C ALA A 75 1.14 16.73 -16.47
N ILE A 76 -0.11 17.09 -16.18
CA ILE A 76 -1.07 16.22 -15.49
C ILE A 76 -1.28 14.93 -16.29
N PHE A 77 -1.44 15.02 -17.61
CA PHE A 77 -1.62 13.85 -18.47
C PHE A 77 -0.40 12.93 -18.45
N VAL A 78 0.81 13.47 -18.59
CA VAL A 78 2.05 12.68 -18.55
C VAL A 78 2.24 12.01 -17.20
N VAL A 79 2.05 12.75 -16.09
CA VAL A 79 2.17 12.18 -14.74
C VAL A 79 1.11 11.10 -14.51
N SER A 80 -0.11 11.31 -14.99
CA SER A 80 -1.19 10.31 -14.90
C SER A 80 -0.83 9.01 -15.63
N LEU A 81 -0.22 9.12 -16.82
CA LEU A 81 0.29 7.95 -17.55
C LEU A 81 1.41 7.23 -16.79
N VAL A 82 2.34 7.97 -16.18
CA VAL A 82 3.41 7.38 -15.37
C VAL A 82 2.85 6.64 -14.16
N ILE A 83 1.94 7.29 -13.41
CA ILE A 83 1.27 6.66 -12.26
C ILE A 83 0.51 5.42 -12.70
N PHE A 84 -0.21 5.47 -13.83
CA PHE A 84 -0.94 4.32 -14.34
C PHE A 84 0.00 3.18 -14.75
N ALA A 85 1.08 3.49 -15.49
CA ALA A 85 2.05 2.49 -15.95
C ALA A 85 2.78 1.81 -14.78
N CYS A 86 3.09 2.55 -13.71
CA CYS A 86 3.70 2.00 -12.50
C CYS A 86 2.68 1.27 -11.61
N GLY A 87 1.49 1.85 -11.44
CA GLY A 87 0.45 1.34 -10.55
C GLY A 87 -0.26 0.10 -11.08
N LEU A 88 -0.48 -0.01 -12.39
CA LEU A 88 -1.17 -1.14 -13.01
C LEU A 88 -0.50 -2.51 -12.72
N PRO A 89 0.82 -2.71 -12.93
CA PRO A 89 1.45 -3.98 -12.61
C PRO A 89 1.40 -4.29 -11.10
N ILE A 90 1.60 -3.29 -10.25
CA ILE A 90 1.52 -3.45 -8.78
C ILE A 90 0.10 -3.89 -8.38
N ALA A 91 -0.93 -3.18 -8.85
CA ALA A 91 -2.31 -3.49 -8.55
C ALA A 91 -2.74 -4.85 -9.12
N TYR A 92 -2.27 -5.21 -10.32
CA TYR A 92 -2.54 -6.51 -10.93
C TYR A 92 -1.97 -7.66 -10.09
N TYR A 93 -0.70 -7.57 -9.67
CA TYR A 93 -0.07 -8.61 -8.87
C TYR A 93 -0.61 -8.63 -7.44
N ALA A 94 -0.89 -7.48 -6.84
CA ALA A 94 -1.57 -7.39 -5.55
C ALA A 94 -2.95 -8.06 -5.59
N ALA A 95 -3.75 -7.80 -6.63
CA ALA A 95 -5.05 -8.42 -6.82
C ALA A 95 -4.94 -9.92 -7.15
N ARG A 96 -3.97 -10.36 -7.97
CA ARG A 96 -3.80 -11.78 -8.34
C ARG A 96 -3.36 -12.64 -7.17
N TYR A 97 -2.37 -12.17 -6.41
CA TYR A 97 -1.82 -12.90 -5.28
C TYR A 97 -2.57 -12.61 -3.98
N GLY A 98 -3.35 -11.53 -3.90
CA GLY A 98 -4.08 -11.11 -2.69
C GLY A 98 -3.19 -10.42 -1.68
N VAL A 99 -2.13 -9.74 -2.12
CA VAL A 99 -1.14 -9.07 -1.27
C VAL A 99 -1.69 -7.72 -0.84
N ASP A 100 -1.62 -7.43 0.45
CA ASP A 100 -1.98 -6.13 1.03
C ASP A 100 -0.77 -5.19 1.12
N ILE A 101 -1.00 -3.89 1.31
CA ILE A 101 0.06 -2.87 1.33
C ILE A 101 1.09 -3.12 2.44
N ASP A 102 0.65 -3.61 3.61
CA ASP A 102 1.52 -3.97 4.73
C ASP A 102 2.47 -5.13 4.37
N LEU A 103 2.02 -6.06 3.53
CA LEU A 103 2.86 -7.15 3.04
C LEU A 103 3.87 -6.66 2.00
N LEU A 104 3.49 -5.67 1.18
CA LEU A 104 4.36 -5.05 0.20
C LEU A 104 5.52 -4.30 0.89
N THR A 105 5.23 -3.54 1.94
CA THR A 105 6.27 -2.80 2.70
C THR A 105 7.16 -3.75 3.51
N ARG A 106 6.61 -4.83 4.07
CA ARG A 106 7.40 -5.91 4.69
C ARG A 106 8.35 -6.57 3.70
N GLY A 107 7.85 -6.90 2.50
CA GLY A 107 8.64 -7.49 1.41
C GLY A 107 9.69 -6.52 0.83
N ALA A 108 9.46 -5.22 0.94
CA ALA A 108 10.39 -4.18 0.52
C ALA A 108 11.54 -3.91 1.53
N GLY A 109 11.60 -4.63 2.65
CA GLY A 109 12.71 -4.58 3.60
C GLY A 109 12.46 -3.78 4.88
N PHE A 110 11.26 -3.22 5.08
CA PHE A 110 10.93 -2.47 6.29
C PHE A 110 10.63 -3.37 7.51
N GLY A 111 10.45 -4.68 7.31
CA GLY A 111 10.16 -5.64 8.38
C GLY A 111 8.80 -5.41 9.06
N TYR A 112 8.51 -6.14 10.14
CA TYR A 112 7.18 -6.13 10.78
C TYR A 112 6.83 -4.82 11.49
N ILE A 113 7.83 -4.14 12.07
CA ILE A 113 7.63 -2.89 12.82
C ILE A 113 7.72 -1.67 11.90
N GLY A 114 8.64 -1.69 10.92
CA GLY A 114 8.75 -0.62 9.94
C GLY A 114 7.65 -0.61 8.89
N SER A 115 6.84 -1.66 8.78
CA SER A 115 5.63 -1.64 7.95
C SER A 115 4.46 -0.90 8.58
N THR A 116 4.50 -0.65 9.89
CA THR A 116 3.38 -0.12 10.69
C THR A 116 3.54 1.36 11.06
N VAL A 117 4.72 1.93 10.85
CA VAL A 117 5.09 3.33 11.13
C VAL A 117 5.23 4.07 9.82
#